data_AF-A0A2E9M388-F1
#
_entry.id   AF-A0A2E9M388-F1
#
_cell.length_a   1.000
_cell.length_b   1.000
_cell.length_c   1.000
_cell.angle_alpha   90.00
_cell.angle_beta   90.00
_cell.angle_gamma   90.00
#
_symmetry.space_group_name_H-M   'P 1'
#
loop_
_entity.id
_entity.type
_entity.pdbx_description
1 polymer ?
#
loop_
_entity_poly.entity_id
_entity_poly.type
_entity_poly.pdbx_seq_one_letter_code
_entity_poly.pdbx_strand_id
1 'polypeptide(L)'
;MGRVEEEDGMPNTPNMPDGILEEVKSLLKEEEAPFLNHLDKQVNLIWTEKGESRLGFTRFECNHNELFRRRRLKLSPGPIVIAINPILNRDKALYLHTLVHELLHAAGLTDHDGKHSRLVSKIAPAPKLKDSIILRELRQQVLEKLPERQWICGECGHTWDRRRVSTPTRCPKCAKFFKTK
;
A
#
# COMPACT_ATOMS: atom_id res chain seq x y z
N MET A 1 26.66 -14.25 33.54
CA MET A 1 26.12 -12.99 32.99
C MET A 1 26.08 -13.13 31.47
N GLY A 2 24.99 -13.69 30.94
CA GLY A 2 24.74 -13.71 29.49
C GLY A 2 23.92 -12.47 29.16
N ARG A 3 24.43 -11.62 28.26
CA ARG A 3 23.68 -10.49 27.70
C ARG A 3 22.46 -11.06 26.98
N VAL A 4 21.28 -10.71 27.48
CA VAL A 4 20.04 -10.83 26.71
C VAL A 4 20.16 -9.79 25.61
N GLU A 5 20.28 -10.24 24.36
CA GLU A 5 20.12 -9.37 23.21
C GLU A 5 18.69 -8.85 23.26
N GLU A 6 18.50 -7.55 23.46
CA GLU A 6 17.20 -6.90 23.38
C GLU A 6 16.70 -7.07 21.94
N GLU A 7 15.77 -8.01 21.74
CA GLU A 7 14.97 -8.05 20.52
C GLU A 7 14.25 -6.70 20.40
N ASP A 8 14.60 -6.00 19.32
CA ASP A 8 14.12 -4.69 18.88
C ASP A 8 12.65 -4.46 19.29
N GLY A 9 12.35 -3.32 19.93
CA GLY A 9 11.07 -2.99 20.59
C GLY A 9 9.84 -2.84 19.68
N MET A 10 9.68 -3.73 18.71
CA MET A 10 8.54 -3.83 17.81
C MET A 10 7.44 -4.67 18.47
N PRO A 11 6.18 -4.21 18.43
CA PRO A 11 5.09 -4.99 19.01
C PRO A 11 4.90 -6.31 18.26
N ASN A 12 4.50 -7.36 18.99
CA ASN A 12 4.24 -8.69 18.45
C ASN A 12 3.18 -8.70 17.33
N THR A 13 2.29 -7.71 17.32
CA THR A 13 1.27 -7.51 16.27
C THR A 13 1.26 -6.06 15.80
N PRO A 14 0.82 -5.80 14.55
CA PRO A 14 0.64 -4.44 14.08
C PRO A 14 -0.46 -3.74 14.88
N ASN A 15 -0.26 -2.45 15.12
CA ASN A 15 -1.21 -1.64 15.87
C ASN A 15 -2.41 -1.26 14.98
N MET A 16 -3.63 -1.47 15.49
CA MET A 16 -4.84 -0.86 14.95
C MET A 16 -5.07 0.45 15.72
N PRO A 17 -4.90 1.63 15.10
CA PRO A 17 -5.11 2.89 15.79
C PRO A 17 -6.55 3.03 16.32
N ASP A 18 -6.70 3.58 17.51
CA ASP A 18 -8.02 3.79 18.11
C ASP A 18 -8.91 4.66 17.21
N GLY A 19 -10.17 4.26 17.05
CA GLY A 19 -11.17 4.98 16.26
C GLY A 19 -11.05 4.85 14.73
N ILE A 20 -9.99 4.21 14.20
CA ILE A 20 -9.81 4.10 12.74
C ILE A 20 -10.95 3.35 12.05
N LEU A 21 -11.47 2.29 12.70
CA LEU A 21 -12.60 1.53 12.17
C LEU A 21 -13.87 2.36 12.12
N GLU A 22 -14.10 3.22 13.12
CA GLU A 22 -15.25 4.12 13.15
C GLU A 22 -15.15 5.20 12.07
N GLU A 23 -13.94 5.72 11.83
CA GLU A 23 -13.69 6.68 10.77
C GLU A 23 -13.92 6.07 9.39
N VAL A 24 -13.40 4.86 9.15
CA VAL A 24 -13.64 4.09 7.91
C VAL A 24 -15.12 3.80 7.73
N LYS A 25 -15.81 3.33 8.76
CA LYS A 25 -17.27 3.11 8.71
C LYS A 25 -18.03 4.38 8.38
N SER A 26 -17.69 5.49 9.03
CA SER A 26 -18.35 6.77 8.79
C SER A 26 -18.13 7.24 7.35
N LEU A 27 -16.91 7.08 6.82
CA LEU A 27 -16.59 7.43 5.45
C LEU A 27 -17.38 6.59 4.43
N LEU A 28 -17.58 5.30 4.71
CA LEU A 28 -18.21 4.34 3.81
C LEU A 28 -19.73 4.20 4.00
N LYS A 29 -20.39 5.03 4.83
CA LYS A 29 -21.84 4.94 5.11
C LYS A 29 -22.71 5.00 3.86
N GLU A 30 -22.32 5.82 2.89
CA GLU A 30 -23.05 5.99 1.63
C GLU A 30 -22.45 5.16 0.48
N GLU A 31 -21.44 4.35 0.79
CA GLU A 31 -20.72 3.54 -0.17
C GLU A 31 -21.25 2.11 -0.20
N GLU A 32 -21.16 1.45 -1.36
CA GLU A 32 -21.50 0.03 -1.49
C GLU A 32 -20.37 -0.83 -0.88
N ALA A 33 -20.32 -0.88 0.45
CA ALA A 33 -19.36 -1.60 1.25
C ALA A 33 -20.03 -2.83 1.90
N PRO A 34 -20.10 -3.97 1.19
CA PRO A 34 -20.93 -5.13 1.59
C PRO A 34 -20.52 -5.75 2.93
N PHE A 35 -19.28 -5.53 3.36
CA PHE A 35 -18.72 -6.13 4.57
C PHE A 35 -18.45 -5.12 5.69
N LEU A 36 -18.88 -3.87 5.53
CA LEU A 36 -18.57 -2.77 6.45
C LEU A 36 -18.93 -3.07 7.91
N ASN A 37 -20.11 -3.66 8.12
CA ASN A 37 -20.62 -3.98 9.46
C ASN A 37 -19.95 -5.22 10.08
N HIS A 38 -19.06 -5.88 9.37
CA HIS A 38 -18.35 -7.09 9.83
C HIS A 38 -16.91 -6.81 10.24
N LEU A 39 -16.37 -5.61 9.95
CA LEU A 39 -14.96 -5.30 10.18
C LEU A 39 -14.51 -5.55 11.62
N ASP A 40 -15.28 -5.09 12.62
CA ASP A 40 -14.89 -5.19 14.03
C ASP A 40 -14.72 -6.62 14.53
N LYS A 41 -15.45 -7.55 13.92
CA LYS A 41 -15.53 -8.95 14.37
C LYS A 41 -14.69 -9.89 13.53
N GLN A 42 -14.44 -9.53 12.27
CA GLN A 42 -13.83 -10.43 11.30
C GLN A 42 -12.38 -10.06 10.97
N VAL A 43 -11.95 -8.81 11.17
CA VAL A 43 -10.60 -8.37 10.84
C VAL A 43 -9.61 -8.80 11.91
N ASN A 44 -8.60 -9.55 11.49
CA ASN A 44 -7.40 -9.83 12.24
C ASN A 44 -6.19 -9.16 11.56
N LEU A 45 -5.39 -8.45 12.34
CA LEU A 45 -4.24 -7.67 11.86
C LEU A 45 -2.94 -8.38 12.24
N ILE A 46 -2.12 -8.72 11.25
CA ILE A 46 -0.87 -9.47 11.44
C ILE A 46 0.30 -8.82 10.71
N TRP A 47 1.52 -9.11 11.19
CA TRP A 47 2.72 -8.80 10.42
C TRP A 47 2.87 -9.80 9.27
N THR A 48 3.36 -9.35 8.11
CA THR A 48 3.75 -10.27 7.03
C THR A 48 5.00 -11.07 7.40
N GLU A 49 5.18 -12.22 6.77
CA GLU A 49 6.40 -13.01 6.88
C GLU A 49 7.62 -12.29 6.28
N LYS A 50 8.82 -12.73 6.67
CA LYS A 50 10.07 -12.22 6.09
C LYS A 50 10.11 -12.50 4.58
N GLY A 51 10.52 -11.50 3.81
CA GLY A 51 10.64 -11.61 2.35
C GLY A 51 9.38 -11.24 1.55
N GLU A 52 8.25 -10.98 2.21
CA GLU A 52 7.10 -10.38 1.55
C GLU A 52 7.46 -9.00 0.97
N SER A 53 7.10 -8.78 -0.30
CA SER A 53 7.42 -7.57 -1.06
C SER A 53 6.30 -6.53 -1.00
N ARG A 54 5.06 -6.97 -0.76
CA ARG A 54 3.90 -6.09 -0.60
C ARG A 54 3.99 -5.35 0.72
N LEU A 55 3.53 -4.10 0.72
CA LEU A 55 3.44 -3.27 1.94
C LEU A 55 2.26 -3.67 2.81
N GLY A 56 1.17 -4.12 2.20
CA GLY A 56 0.04 -4.70 2.88
C GLY A 56 -0.77 -5.57 1.91
N PHE A 57 -1.60 -6.44 2.46
CA PHE A 57 -2.64 -7.14 1.69
C PHE A 57 -3.78 -7.61 2.59
N THR A 58 -4.95 -7.73 1.98
CA THR A 58 -6.15 -8.30 2.58
C THR A 58 -6.40 -9.69 2.02
N ARG A 59 -6.63 -10.66 2.90
CA ARG A 59 -6.98 -12.05 2.56
C ARG A 59 -8.30 -12.43 3.22
N PHE A 60 -9.24 -12.88 2.42
CA PHE A 60 -10.45 -13.55 2.89
C PHE A 60 -10.19 -15.05 3.01
N GLU A 61 -10.73 -15.68 4.04
CA GLU A 61 -10.67 -17.16 4.17
C GLU A 61 -11.43 -17.85 3.02
N CYS A 62 -12.53 -17.24 2.58
CA CYS A 62 -13.37 -17.76 1.51
C CYS A 62 -12.71 -17.60 0.13
N ASN A 63 -12.98 -18.55 -0.77
CA ASN A 63 -12.63 -18.39 -2.18
C ASN A 63 -13.49 -17.30 -2.86
N HIS A 64 -13.09 -16.91 -4.07
CA HIS A 64 -13.73 -15.82 -4.82
C HIS A 64 -15.23 -16.03 -5.07
N ASN A 65 -15.65 -17.26 -5.40
CA ASN A 65 -17.06 -17.55 -5.69
C ASN A 65 -17.94 -17.41 -4.45
N GLU A 66 -17.47 -17.92 -3.31
CA GLU A 66 -18.19 -17.80 -2.05
C GLU A 66 -18.21 -16.35 -1.55
N LEU A 67 -17.10 -15.62 -1.71
CA LEU A 67 -17.04 -14.20 -1.37
C LEU A 67 -18.03 -13.37 -2.21
N PHE A 68 -18.12 -13.64 -3.52
CA PHE A 68 -19.07 -12.98 -4.41
C PHE A 68 -20.52 -13.30 -4.03
N ARG A 69 -20.82 -14.55 -3.70
CA ARG A 69 -22.14 -14.97 -3.20
C ARG A 69 -22.50 -14.23 -1.90
N ARG A 70 -21.57 -14.17 -0.94
CA ARG A 70 -21.76 -13.47 0.35
C ARG A 70 -21.96 -11.97 0.17
N ARG A 71 -21.21 -11.33 -0.74
CA ARG A 71 -21.43 -9.93 -1.13
C ARG A 71 -22.87 -9.71 -1.61
N ARG A 72 -23.36 -10.53 -2.55
CA ARG A 72 -24.73 -10.41 -3.08
C ARG A 72 -25.81 -10.64 -2.02
N LEU A 73 -25.57 -11.56 -1.10
CA LEU A 73 -26.52 -11.91 -0.03
C LEU A 73 -26.34 -11.07 1.25
N LYS A 74 -25.42 -10.10 1.26
CA LYS A 74 -25.06 -9.29 2.45
C LYS A 74 -24.75 -10.15 3.68
N LEU A 75 -24.06 -11.27 3.46
CA LEU A 75 -23.61 -12.18 4.51
C LEU A 75 -22.21 -11.80 4.98
N SER A 76 -21.86 -12.28 6.18
CA SER A 76 -20.51 -12.14 6.71
C SER A 76 -19.47 -12.70 5.74
N PRO A 77 -18.35 -12.00 5.47
CA PRO A 77 -17.26 -12.53 4.65
C PRO A 77 -16.49 -13.67 5.33
N GLY A 78 -16.78 -13.96 6.60
CA GLY A 78 -15.93 -14.80 7.45
C GLY A 78 -14.67 -14.06 7.88
N PRO A 79 -13.72 -14.75 8.53
CA PRO A 79 -12.45 -14.18 8.95
C PRO A 79 -11.70 -13.49 7.80
N ILE A 80 -11.22 -12.28 8.09
CA ILE A 80 -10.42 -11.46 7.18
C ILE A 80 -9.07 -11.23 7.83
N VAL A 81 -7.99 -11.53 7.12
CA VAL A 81 -6.64 -11.22 7.55
C VAL A 81 -6.15 -10.00 6.80
N ILE A 82 -5.80 -8.95 7.53
CA ILE A 82 -5.01 -7.84 7.01
C ILE A 82 -3.56 -8.07 7.45
N ALA A 83 -2.67 -8.26 6.49
CA ALA A 83 -1.25 -8.39 6.75
C ALA A 83 -0.55 -7.09 6.38
N ILE A 84 0.28 -6.56 7.28
CA ILE A 84 1.05 -5.33 7.10
C ILE A 84 2.54 -5.66 7.15
N ASN A 85 3.33 -5.06 6.26
CA ASN A 85 4.76 -5.28 6.22
C ASN A 85 5.47 -4.62 7.42
N PRO A 86 6.31 -5.33 8.18
CA PRO A 86 7.05 -4.79 9.31
C PRO A 86 7.85 -3.52 8.98
N ILE A 87 8.31 -3.37 7.73
CA ILE A 87 9.06 -2.18 7.30
C ILE A 87 8.28 -0.88 7.54
N LEU A 88 6.95 -0.94 7.52
CA LEU A 88 6.06 0.20 7.71
C LEU A 88 6.06 0.74 9.15
N ASN A 89 6.53 -0.02 10.15
CA ASN A 89 6.63 0.46 11.54
C ASN A 89 7.55 1.69 11.67
N ARG A 90 8.42 1.91 10.68
CA ARG A 90 9.33 3.07 10.62
C ARG A 90 8.73 4.31 9.97
N ASP A 91 7.50 4.21 9.44
CA ASP A 91 6.84 5.29 8.72
C ASP A 91 5.33 5.28 9.00
N LYS A 92 4.95 6.04 10.03
CA LYS A 92 3.57 6.09 10.52
C LYS A 92 2.56 6.54 9.45
N ALA A 93 2.94 7.48 8.59
CA ALA A 93 2.05 8.00 7.56
C ALA A 93 1.81 6.95 6.48
N LEU A 94 2.85 6.27 6.02
CA LEU A 94 2.71 5.19 5.06
C LEU A 94 2.00 3.97 5.67
N TYR A 95 2.30 3.65 6.93
CA TYR A 95 1.60 2.60 7.69
C TYR A 95 0.10 2.85 7.72
N LEU A 96 -0.33 4.04 8.13
CA LEU A 96 -1.74 4.39 8.22
C LEU A 96 -2.40 4.38 6.85
N HIS A 97 -1.73 4.90 5.83
CA HIS A 97 -2.22 4.87 4.44
C HIS A 97 -2.46 3.42 3.97
N THR A 98 -1.48 2.53 4.19
CA THR A 98 -1.61 1.12 3.83
C THR A 98 -2.70 0.42 4.63
N LEU A 99 -2.79 0.66 5.94
CA LEU A 99 -3.84 0.06 6.77
C LEU A 99 -5.24 0.46 6.31
N VAL A 100 -5.47 1.74 6.03
CA VAL A 100 -6.77 2.23 5.54
C VAL A 100 -7.10 1.63 4.17
N HIS A 101 -6.10 1.54 3.28
CA HIS A 101 -6.25 0.87 1.98
C HIS A 101 -6.74 -0.58 2.14
N GLU A 102 -6.10 -1.35 3.03
CA GLU A 102 -6.51 -2.72 3.31
C GLU A 102 -7.87 -2.81 4.03
N LEU A 103 -8.21 -1.86 4.91
CA LEU A 103 -9.54 -1.82 5.54
C LEU A 103 -10.66 -1.57 4.52
N LEU A 104 -10.41 -0.76 3.49
CA LEU A 104 -11.35 -0.59 2.38
C LEU A 104 -11.53 -1.89 1.60
N HIS A 105 -10.44 -2.63 1.33
CA HIS A 105 -10.55 -3.97 0.75
C HIS A 105 -11.34 -4.92 1.63
N ALA A 106 -11.08 -4.94 2.94
CA ALA A 106 -11.81 -5.75 3.92
C ALA A 106 -13.30 -5.39 3.96
N ALA A 107 -13.65 -4.12 3.78
CA ALA A 107 -15.03 -3.65 3.68
C ALA A 107 -15.73 -4.09 2.37
N GLY A 108 -14.97 -4.66 1.44
CA GLY A 108 -15.44 -5.15 0.16
C GLY A 108 -15.29 -4.16 -0.98
N LEU A 109 -14.48 -3.10 -0.85
CA LEU A 109 -14.12 -2.22 -1.97
C LEU A 109 -12.85 -2.78 -2.65
N THR A 110 -13.05 -3.69 -3.59
CA THR A 110 -11.94 -4.44 -4.24
C THR A 110 -11.34 -3.71 -5.45
N ASP A 111 -12.08 -2.78 -6.03
CA ASP A 111 -11.64 -2.05 -7.22
C ASP A 111 -10.67 -0.92 -6.83
N HIS A 112 -9.56 -0.82 -7.55
CA HIS A 112 -8.50 0.17 -7.35
C HIS A 112 -8.69 1.35 -8.30
N ASP A 113 -9.86 1.97 -8.25
CA ASP A 113 -10.20 3.10 -9.11
C ASP A 113 -9.82 4.46 -8.47
N GLY A 114 -10.09 5.54 -9.20
CA GLY A 114 -9.87 6.90 -8.69
C GLY A 114 -10.70 7.22 -7.45
N LYS A 115 -11.82 6.52 -7.22
CA LYS A 115 -12.65 6.69 -6.03
C LYS A 115 -12.00 6.04 -4.82
N HIS A 116 -11.46 4.82 -4.95
CA HIS A 116 -10.70 4.14 -3.89
C HIS A 116 -9.57 5.05 -3.38
N SER A 117 -8.76 5.59 -4.29
CA SER A 117 -7.66 6.49 -3.93
C SER A 117 -8.13 7.76 -3.21
N ARG A 118 -9.27 8.32 -3.61
CA ARG A 118 -9.87 9.49 -2.96
C ARG A 118 -10.39 9.17 -1.56
N LEU A 119 -11.00 8.01 -1.37
CA LEU A 119 -11.52 7.57 -0.07
C LEU A 119 -10.37 7.37 0.92
N VAL A 120 -9.33 6.61 0.55
CA VAL A 120 -8.14 6.44 1.40
C VAL A 120 -7.54 7.81 1.76
N SER A 121 -7.42 8.72 0.78
CA SER A 121 -6.80 10.03 1.01
C SER A 121 -7.55 10.96 1.96
N LYS A 122 -8.84 10.71 2.23
CA LYS A 122 -9.62 11.49 3.21
C LYS A 122 -9.22 11.18 4.66
N ILE A 123 -8.84 9.93 4.93
CA ILE A 123 -8.46 9.45 6.27
C ILE A 123 -6.94 9.46 6.41
N ALA A 124 -6.25 8.88 5.43
CA ALA A 124 -4.83 8.63 5.47
C ALA A 124 -4.20 8.97 4.10
N PRO A 125 -3.94 10.26 3.81
CA PRO A 125 -3.27 10.65 2.57
C PRO A 125 -1.89 10.01 2.46
N ALA A 126 -1.55 9.52 1.26
CA ALA A 126 -0.24 8.94 1.01
C ALA A 126 0.86 9.98 1.29
N PRO A 127 1.94 9.62 2.02
CA PRO A 127 3.03 10.54 2.26
C PRO A 127 3.74 10.87 0.94
N LYS A 128 4.26 12.10 0.84
CA LYS A 128 5.12 12.46 -0.29
C LYS A 128 6.42 11.68 -0.19
N LEU A 129 7.02 11.37 -1.34
CA LEU A 129 8.30 10.65 -1.39
C LEU A 129 9.39 11.29 -0.50
N LYS A 130 9.49 12.62 -0.47
CA LYS A 130 10.51 13.31 0.35
C LYS A 130 10.30 13.11 1.86
N ASP A 131 9.05 12.87 2.26
CA ASP A 131 8.60 12.82 3.65
C ASP A 131 8.51 11.35 4.16
N SER A 132 8.73 10.36 3.28
CA SER A 132 8.70 8.93 3.60
C SER A 132 10.06 8.27 3.37
N ILE A 133 10.68 7.73 4.43
CA ILE A 133 11.93 6.98 4.30
C ILE A 133 11.73 5.69 3.51
N ILE A 134 10.62 5.00 3.75
CA ILE A 134 10.28 3.73 3.08
C ILE A 134 10.09 3.93 1.58
N LEU A 135 9.32 4.94 1.16
CA LEU A 135 9.11 5.19 -0.27
C LEU A 135 10.42 5.54 -0.99
N ARG A 136 11.36 6.23 -0.32
CA ARG A 136 12.69 6.51 -0.89
C ARG A 136 13.51 5.24 -1.06
N GLU A 137 13.54 4.38 -0.05
CA GLU A 137 14.25 3.09 -0.10
C GLU A 137 13.66 2.17 -1.18
N LEU A 138 12.34 2.02 -1.23
CA LEU A 138 11.67 1.23 -2.27
C LEU A 138 11.97 1.77 -3.67
N ARG A 139 11.91 3.10 -3.85
CA ARG A 139 12.29 3.72 -5.13
C ARG A 139 13.75 3.40 -5.49
N GLN A 140 14.66 3.47 -4.54
CA GLN A 140 16.07 3.16 -4.76
C GLN A 140 16.28 1.69 -5.15
N GLN A 141 15.64 0.75 -4.45
CA GLN A 141 15.67 -0.68 -4.78
C GLN A 141 15.11 -0.96 -6.18
N VAL A 142 14.04 -0.27 -6.59
CA VAL A 142 13.50 -0.37 -7.95
C VAL A 142 14.52 0.15 -8.97
N LEU A 143 15.13 1.32 -8.71
CA LEU A 143 16.15 1.89 -9.60
C LEU A 143 17.36 0.98 -9.79
N GLU A 144 17.83 0.32 -8.74
CA GLU A 144 18.97 -0.59 -8.77
C GLU A 144 18.71 -1.87 -9.59
N LYS A 145 17.46 -2.30 -9.66
CA LYS A 145 17.02 -3.48 -10.42
C LYS A 145 16.76 -3.18 -11.90
N LEU A 146 16.71 -1.91 -12.31
CA LEU A 146 16.46 -1.56 -13.71
C LEU A 146 17.71 -1.84 -14.56
N PRO A 147 17.55 -2.43 -15.76
CA PRO A 147 18.68 -2.75 -16.63
C PRO A 147 19.41 -1.48 -17.12
N GLU A 148 18.66 -0.40 -17.32
CA GLU A 148 19.19 0.87 -17.81
C GLU A 148 19.49 1.81 -16.65
N ARG A 149 20.77 2.04 -16.38
CA ARG A 149 21.25 2.99 -15.35
C ARG A 149 21.34 4.43 -15.83
N GLN A 150 21.29 4.65 -17.15
CA GLN A 150 21.42 5.96 -17.77
C GLN A 150 20.36 6.12 -18.86
N TRP A 151 19.93 7.36 -19.06
CA TRP A 151 19.13 7.76 -20.21
C TRP A 151 20.03 8.30 -21.30
N ILE A 152 19.75 7.93 -22.54
CA ILE A 152 20.41 8.47 -23.73
C ILE A 152 19.36 9.16 -24.58
N CYS A 153 19.59 10.41 -24.96
CA CYS A 153 18.71 11.12 -25.88
C CYS A 153 18.97 10.65 -27.32
N GLY A 154 17.96 10.08 -27.98
CA GLY A 154 18.07 9.65 -29.39
C GLY A 154 18.27 10.79 -30.39
N GLU A 155 17.97 12.04 -30.02
CA GLU A 155 18.08 13.20 -30.93
C GLU A 155 19.43 13.93 -30.82
N CYS A 156 20.01 14.04 -29.61
CA CYS A 156 21.26 14.79 -29.39
C CYS A 156 22.41 13.98 -28.76
N GLY A 157 22.19 12.69 -28.48
CA GLY A 157 23.20 11.79 -27.89
C GLY A 157 23.55 12.08 -26.42
N HIS A 158 22.95 13.10 -25.79
CA HIS A 158 23.23 13.40 -24.38
C HIS A 158 22.86 12.23 -23.49
N THR A 159 23.76 11.88 -22.57
CA THR A 159 23.61 10.79 -21.62
C THR A 159 23.62 11.34 -20.19
N TRP A 160 22.71 10.85 -19.34
CA TRP A 160 22.65 11.24 -17.94
C TRP A 160 22.08 10.12 -17.07
N ASP A 161 22.39 10.16 -15.77
CA ASP A 161 22.00 9.09 -14.85
C ASP A 161 20.48 8.99 -14.67
N ARG A 162 20.00 7.74 -14.58
CA ARG A 162 18.61 7.43 -14.29
C ARG A 162 18.32 7.70 -12.82
N ARG A 163 17.75 8.87 -12.56
CA ARG A 163 17.27 9.23 -11.22
C ARG A 163 15.82 8.85 -10.95
N ARG A 164 15.00 8.58 -11.97
CA ARG A 164 13.56 8.30 -11.87
C ARG A 164 13.21 6.93 -12.46
N VAL A 165 12.20 6.28 -11.89
CA VAL A 165 11.66 5.01 -12.40
C VAL A 165 11.01 5.24 -13.76
N SER A 166 10.23 6.31 -13.91
CA SER A 166 9.61 6.69 -15.18
C SER A 166 10.61 7.26 -16.18
N THR A 167 10.41 6.96 -17.45
CA THR A 167 11.11 7.61 -18.56
C THR A 167 10.92 9.13 -18.49
N PRO A 168 11.99 9.93 -18.68
CA PRO A 168 11.88 11.38 -18.72
C PRO A 168 11.02 11.83 -19.92
N THR A 169 10.20 12.85 -19.72
CA THR A 169 9.34 13.40 -20.78
C THR A 169 10.14 14.15 -21.85
N ARG A 170 11.24 14.80 -21.46
CA ARG A 170 12.11 15.58 -22.36
C ARG A 170 13.58 15.37 -22.01
N CYS A 171 14.46 15.55 -23.00
CA CYS A 171 15.90 15.60 -22.79
C CYS A 171 16.28 16.89 -22.02
N PRO A 172 17.09 16.81 -20.95
CA PRO A 172 17.52 17.99 -20.20
C PRO A 172 18.48 18.90 -20.99
N LYS A 173 19.10 18.40 -22.07
CA LYS A 173 20.03 19.17 -22.90
C LYS A 173 19.35 19.85 -24.10
N CYS A 174 18.60 19.10 -24.91
CA CYS A 174 18.01 19.64 -26.15
C CYS A 174 16.49 19.87 -26.08
N ALA A 175 15.86 19.64 -24.93
CA ALA A 175 14.42 19.80 -24.68
C ALA A 175 13.48 18.97 -25.60
N LYS A 176 13.99 18.14 -26.50
CA LYS A 176 13.19 17.22 -27.33
C LYS A 176 12.49 16.18 -26.47
N PHE A 177 11.25 15.87 -26.83
CA PHE A 177 10.47 14.84 -26.18
C PHE A 177 11.01 13.45 -26.51
N PHE A 178 10.93 12.55 -25.53
CA PHE A 178 11.11 11.13 -25.81
C PHE A 178 9.90 10.63 -26.60
N LYS A 179 10.14 9.99 -27.75
CA LYS A 179 9.08 9.36 -28.53
C LYS A 179 8.54 8.20 -27.70
N THR A 180 7.28 8.30 -27.26
CA THR A 180 6.55 7.17 -26.69
C THR A 180 6.40 6.12 -27.80
N LYS A 181 6.82 4.88 -27.52
CA LYS A 181 6.45 3.74 -28.37
C LYS A 181 4.98 3.42 -28.17
#